data_AF-A0A9P9QUN2-F1
#
_entry.id   AF-A0A9P9QUN2-F1
#
_cell.length_a   1.000
_cell.length_b   1.000
_cell.length_c   1.000
_cell.angle_alpha   90.00
_cell.angle_beta   90.00
_cell.angle_gamma   90.00
#
_symmetry.space_group_name_H-M   'P 1'
#
loop_
_entity.id
_entity.type
_entity.pdbx_description
1 polymer ?
#
loop_
_entity_poly.entity_id
_entity_poly.type
_entity_poly.pdbx_seq_one_letter_code
_entity_poly.pdbx_strand_id
1 'polypeptide(L)'
;MSVAEAREAGYSRVFQPDVARAIAAQLIQAVAYMHSRGVIHADLHEANILLRLPNSIDNLTSDQLYEKYGHPKLELITRTDGQPLDPWVPTHGVVAIWLGEASDSISLADSPIFLTDFGESFQPAVEARQTHTPLLLRAPELLLEPTLPVSFPAEIWSLACAVFFIIGQRPLFESWFPTEDVFLREHVDTLGQFPQDLWARWINRNEAFDDQLQRVDGQSRRLLEERLEYSIQEPRRDHKMEEMSEKEKQDFLVLMRSMLSFRPEDRPSAQEVLRSEWMQKWGNPVLESMQDTLKF
;
A
#
# COMPACT_ATOMS: atom_id res chain seq x y z
N MET A 1 -7.05 -12.46 4.84
CA MET A 1 -6.09 -12.33 3.71
C MET A 1 -5.82 -10.86 3.53
N SER A 2 -4.55 -10.47 3.40
CA SER A 2 -4.18 -9.09 3.11
C SER A 2 -4.32 -8.75 1.63
N VAL A 3 -4.37 -7.46 1.30
CA VAL A 3 -4.33 -6.95 -0.07
C VAL A 3 -3.05 -7.41 -0.77
N ALA A 4 -1.90 -7.44 -0.06
CA ALA A 4 -0.65 -8.00 -0.57
C ALA A 4 -0.81 -9.47 -1.00
N GLU A 5 -1.34 -10.32 -0.12
CA GLU A 5 -1.53 -11.75 -0.38
C GLU A 5 -2.48 -11.99 -1.56
N ALA A 6 -3.59 -11.23 -1.63
CA ALA A 6 -4.55 -11.34 -2.72
C ALA A 6 -3.91 -11.03 -4.09
N ARG A 7 -3.04 -10.00 -4.14
CA ARG A 7 -2.31 -9.63 -5.35
C ARG A 7 -1.27 -10.69 -5.74
N GLU A 8 -0.50 -11.20 -4.79
CA GLU A 8 0.51 -12.25 -5.06
C GLU A 8 -0.14 -13.58 -5.51
N ALA A 9 -1.36 -13.87 -5.07
CA ALA A 9 -2.14 -15.01 -5.54
C ALA A 9 -2.72 -14.81 -6.96
N GLY A 10 -2.84 -13.57 -7.43
CA GLY A 10 -3.33 -13.23 -8.77
C GLY A 10 -2.30 -13.48 -9.87
N TYR A 11 -2.79 -13.97 -11.02
CA TYR A 11 -1.96 -14.06 -12.22
C TYR A 11 -1.57 -12.68 -12.71
N SER A 12 -2.51 -11.73 -12.76
CA SER A 12 -2.21 -10.36 -13.17
C SER A 12 -1.55 -9.54 -12.07
N ARG A 13 -1.74 -9.92 -10.80
CA ARG A 13 -1.37 -9.12 -9.62
C ARG A 13 -2.01 -7.72 -9.59
N VAL A 14 -3.09 -7.50 -10.33
CA VAL A 14 -3.86 -6.25 -10.38
C VAL A 14 -5.31 -6.58 -10.05
N PHE A 15 -6.00 -5.68 -9.34
CA PHE A 15 -7.44 -5.79 -9.13
C PHE A 15 -8.22 -5.23 -10.32
N GLN A 16 -9.43 -5.77 -10.54
CA GLN A 16 -10.38 -5.16 -11.46
C GLN A 16 -10.55 -3.65 -11.14
N PRO A 17 -10.72 -2.78 -12.14
CA PRO A 17 -10.70 -1.31 -11.95
C PRO A 17 -11.56 -0.83 -10.78
N ASP A 18 -12.83 -1.26 -10.74
CA ASP A 18 -13.75 -0.85 -9.66
C ASP A 18 -13.35 -1.44 -8.31
N VAL A 19 -12.86 -2.67 -8.25
CA VAL A 19 -12.34 -3.27 -7.01
C VAL A 19 -11.15 -2.46 -6.49
N ALA A 20 -10.22 -2.08 -7.37
CA ALA A 20 -9.06 -1.26 -7.01
C ALA A 20 -9.51 0.12 -6.48
N ARG A 21 -10.44 0.78 -7.18
CA ARG A 21 -11.04 2.06 -6.75
C ARG A 21 -11.72 1.93 -5.38
N ALA A 22 -12.49 0.86 -5.16
CA ALA A 22 -13.19 0.60 -3.90
C ALA A 22 -12.23 0.39 -2.73
N ILE A 23 -11.20 -0.44 -2.91
CA ILE A 23 -10.19 -0.70 -1.88
C ILE A 23 -9.43 0.60 -1.53
N ALA A 24 -8.98 1.34 -2.54
CA ALA A 24 -8.27 2.61 -2.34
C ALA A 24 -9.15 3.67 -1.66
N ALA A 25 -10.42 3.78 -2.07
CA ALA A 25 -11.35 4.74 -1.49
C ALA A 25 -11.72 4.40 -0.04
N GLN A 26 -11.91 3.12 0.29
CA GLN A 26 -12.09 2.67 1.68
C GLN A 26 -10.86 2.95 2.53
N LEU A 27 -9.64 2.76 1.99
CA LEU A 27 -8.41 3.05 2.72
C LEU A 27 -8.31 4.55 3.05
N ILE A 28 -8.60 5.42 2.08
CA ILE A 28 -8.66 6.87 2.28
C ILE A 28 -9.69 7.22 3.36
N GLN A 29 -10.88 6.61 3.34
CA GLN A 29 -11.90 6.80 4.37
C GLN A 29 -11.43 6.35 5.76
N ALA A 30 -10.77 5.20 5.87
CA ALA A 30 -10.25 4.67 7.12
C ALA A 30 -9.19 5.59 7.73
N VAL A 31 -8.21 6.04 6.94
CA VAL A 31 -7.17 6.97 7.41
C VAL A 31 -7.76 8.33 7.77
N ALA A 32 -8.70 8.85 6.97
CA ALA A 32 -9.40 10.09 7.30
C ALA A 32 -10.18 9.96 8.62
N TYR A 33 -10.82 8.83 8.88
CA TYR A 33 -11.47 8.59 10.16
C TYR A 33 -10.44 8.57 11.30
N MET A 34 -9.33 7.84 11.18
CA MET A 34 -8.29 7.79 12.22
C MET A 34 -7.70 9.17 12.53
N HIS A 35 -7.31 9.93 11.50
CA HIS A 35 -6.76 11.28 11.65
C HIS A 35 -7.76 12.21 12.34
N SER A 36 -9.06 12.07 12.05
CA SER A 36 -10.11 12.85 12.74
C SER A 36 -10.24 12.55 14.24
N ARG A 37 -9.73 11.38 14.68
CA ARG A 37 -9.65 10.98 16.09
C ARG A 37 -8.27 11.27 16.70
N GLY A 38 -7.40 11.96 15.96
CA GLY A 38 -6.05 12.31 16.39
C GLY A 38 -5.11 11.10 16.45
N VAL A 39 -5.41 10.02 15.71
CA VAL A 39 -4.61 8.78 15.69
C VAL A 39 -3.88 8.67 14.35
N ILE A 40 -2.60 8.33 14.42
CA ILE A 40 -1.76 7.92 13.28
C ILE A 40 -1.64 6.39 13.33
N HIS A 41 -1.77 5.71 12.18
CA HIS A 41 -1.56 4.26 12.09
C HIS A 41 -0.09 3.87 12.31
N ALA A 42 0.83 4.64 11.70
CA ALA A 42 2.29 4.59 11.82
C ALA A 42 2.97 3.36 11.19
N ASP A 43 2.19 2.41 10.70
CA ASP A 43 2.66 1.27 9.89
C ASP A 43 1.69 0.95 8.73
N LEU A 44 1.36 1.97 7.93
CA LEU A 44 0.38 1.82 6.86
C LEU A 44 1.02 1.18 5.61
N HIS A 45 0.67 -0.07 5.33
CA HIS A 45 1.07 -0.80 4.12
C HIS A 45 0.08 -1.90 3.75
N GLU A 46 0.19 -2.44 2.54
CA GLU A 46 -0.74 -3.39 1.93
C GLU A 46 -0.96 -4.71 2.69
N ALA A 47 0.01 -5.13 3.52
CA ALA A 47 -0.15 -6.33 4.34
C ALA A 47 -0.98 -6.06 5.60
N ASN A 48 -1.11 -4.80 6.03
CA ASN A 48 -1.99 -4.35 7.11
C ASN A 48 -3.39 -3.95 6.62
N ILE A 49 -3.69 -4.18 5.34
CA ILE A 49 -5.03 -3.98 4.77
C ILE A 49 -5.61 -5.35 4.47
N LEU A 50 -6.63 -5.76 5.22
CA LEU A 50 -7.27 -7.07 5.07
C LEU A 50 -8.54 -6.96 4.22
N LEU A 51 -8.73 -7.92 3.33
CA LEU A 51 -10.01 -8.12 2.66
C LEU A 51 -10.95 -8.91 3.57
N ARG A 52 -12.18 -8.42 3.71
CA ARG A 52 -13.24 -9.09 4.45
C ARG A 52 -13.60 -10.39 3.72
N LEU A 53 -13.67 -11.49 4.47
CA LEU A 53 -14.12 -12.75 3.92
C LEU A 53 -15.60 -12.67 3.52
N PRO A 54 -16.03 -13.37 2.45
CA PRO A 54 -17.42 -13.40 2.05
C PRO A 54 -18.31 -13.89 3.20
N ASN A 55 -19.48 -13.27 3.41
CA ASN A 55 -20.43 -13.66 4.46
C ASN A 55 -20.88 -15.14 4.35
N SER A 56 -20.72 -15.75 3.18
CA SER A 56 -21.01 -17.17 2.98
C SER A 56 -20.13 -18.08 3.86
N ILE A 57 -18.95 -17.62 4.28
CA ILE A 57 -18.03 -18.42 5.10
C ILE A 57 -18.61 -18.73 6.48
N ASP A 58 -19.38 -17.80 7.06
CA ASP A 58 -19.98 -17.95 8.40
C ASP A 58 -21.02 -19.08 8.46
N ASN A 59 -21.51 -19.53 7.29
CA ASN A 59 -22.52 -20.57 7.17
C ASN A 59 -21.93 -21.95 6.82
N LEU A 60 -20.59 -22.05 6.64
CA LEU A 60 -19.94 -23.32 6.34
C LEU A 60 -19.68 -24.12 7.62
N THR A 61 -19.95 -25.43 7.58
CA THR A 61 -19.42 -26.35 8.59
C THR A 61 -17.90 -26.53 8.41
N SER A 62 -17.21 -27.06 9.43
CA SER A 62 -15.77 -27.36 9.33
C SER A 62 -15.44 -28.28 8.15
N ASP A 63 -16.29 -29.28 7.88
CA ASP A 63 -16.09 -30.21 6.76
C ASP A 63 -16.25 -29.50 5.41
N GLN A 64 -17.25 -28.63 5.27
CA GLN A 64 -17.45 -27.83 4.05
C GLN A 64 -16.32 -26.81 3.85
N LEU A 65 -15.77 -26.25 4.93
CA LEU A 65 -14.63 -25.37 4.88
C LEU A 65 -13.39 -26.11 4.35
N TYR A 66 -13.13 -27.32 4.84
CA TYR A 66 -12.02 -28.14 4.35
C TYR A 66 -12.23 -28.67 2.94
N GLU A 67 -13.46 -29.00 2.56
CA GLU A 67 -13.77 -29.40 1.18
C GLU A 67 -13.52 -28.24 0.20
N LYS A 68 -13.86 -27.01 0.60
CA LYS A 68 -13.69 -25.82 -0.23
C LYS A 68 -12.25 -25.30 -0.28
N TYR A 69 -11.58 -25.21 0.86
CA TYR A 69 -10.28 -24.53 0.99
C TYR A 69 -9.10 -25.49 1.24
N GLY A 70 -9.38 -26.78 1.38
CA GLY A 70 -8.40 -27.82 1.66
C GLY A 70 -8.30 -28.17 3.14
N HIS A 71 -7.83 -29.39 3.41
CA HIS A 71 -7.57 -29.86 4.77
C HIS A 71 -6.26 -29.25 5.32
N PRO A 72 -6.17 -29.03 6.65
CA PRO A 72 -4.93 -28.55 7.27
C PRO A 72 -3.77 -29.50 6.98
N LYS A 73 -2.66 -28.96 6.45
CA LYS A 73 -1.44 -29.73 6.22
C LYS A 73 -0.58 -29.72 7.48
N LEU A 74 -0.19 -30.89 7.95
CA LEU A 74 0.77 -31.03 9.04
C LEU A 74 2.18 -31.05 8.48
N GLU A 75 3.08 -30.30 9.11
CA GLU A 75 4.52 -30.35 8.83
C GLU A 75 5.29 -30.79 10.06
N LEU A 76 6.21 -31.73 9.84
CA LEU A 76 7.02 -32.31 10.91
C LEU A 76 8.00 -31.24 11.41
N ILE A 77 8.00 -31.01 12.72
CA ILE A 77 8.99 -30.14 13.36
C ILE A 77 10.23 -31.00 13.64
N THR A 78 11.39 -30.55 13.16
CA THR A 78 12.67 -31.21 13.40
C THR A 78 13.68 -30.21 13.94
N ARG A 79 14.61 -30.69 14.77
CA ARG A 79 15.72 -29.84 15.22
C ARG A 79 16.76 -29.73 14.12
N THR A 80 17.33 -28.53 13.98
CA THR A 80 18.41 -28.26 13.01
C THR A 80 19.69 -29.02 13.34
N ASP A 81 19.91 -29.39 14.61
CA ASP A 81 21.03 -30.22 15.07
C ASP A 81 20.79 -31.74 14.94
N GLY A 82 19.62 -32.15 14.43
CA GLY A 82 19.24 -33.55 14.24
C GLY A 82 18.93 -34.33 15.51
N GLN A 83 18.93 -33.68 16.69
CA GLN A 83 18.57 -34.33 17.95
C GLN A 83 17.05 -34.54 18.05
N PRO A 84 16.59 -35.44 18.95
CA PRO A 84 15.16 -35.57 19.23
C PRO A 84 14.58 -34.29 19.85
N LEU A 85 13.30 -34.02 19.55
CA LEU A 85 12.55 -32.94 20.19
C LEU A 85 12.40 -33.21 21.68
N ASP A 86 12.42 -32.13 22.47
CA ASP A 86 12.08 -32.22 23.89
C ASP A 86 10.58 -32.59 24.06
N PRO A 87 10.18 -33.25 25.16
CA PRO A 87 8.82 -33.76 25.34
C PRO A 87 7.69 -32.72 25.27
N TRP A 88 8.00 -31.45 25.51
CA TRP A 88 7.03 -30.33 25.50
C TRP A 88 6.96 -29.60 24.16
N VAL A 89 7.79 -29.97 23.18
CA VAL A 89 7.75 -29.36 21.85
C VAL A 89 6.76 -30.14 20.98
N PRO A 90 5.77 -29.46 20.35
CA PRO A 90 4.88 -30.11 19.40
C PRO A 90 5.66 -30.83 18.30
N THR A 91 5.22 -32.03 17.92
CA THR A 91 5.86 -32.81 16.85
C THR A 91 5.52 -32.30 15.45
N HIS A 92 4.41 -31.55 15.34
CA HIS A 92 3.92 -31.02 14.07
C HIS A 92 3.51 -29.56 14.21
N GLY A 93 3.78 -28.78 13.17
CA GLY A 93 3.12 -27.51 12.89
C GLY A 93 1.92 -27.74 11.98
N VAL A 94 0.95 -26.84 12.04
CA VAL A 94 -0.17 -26.80 11.10
C VAL A 94 0.08 -25.65 10.13
N VAL A 95 0.16 -25.94 8.84
CA VAL A 95 0.26 -24.90 7.81
C VAL A 95 -1.11 -24.22 7.69
N ALA A 96 -1.11 -22.89 7.73
CA ALA A 96 -2.34 -22.11 7.61
C ALA A 96 -3.02 -22.37 6.26
N ILE A 97 -4.34 -22.59 6.30
CA ILE A 97 -5.16 -22.72 5.10
C ILE A 97 -5.34 -21.32 4.51
N TRP A 98 -5.13 -21.18 3.20
CA TRP A 98 -5.41 -19.94 2.49
C TRP A 98 -6.92 -19.83 2.20
N LEU A 99 -7.62 -19.00 2.98
CA LEU A 99 -9.06 -18.71 2.83
C LEU A 99 -9.34 -17.55 1.87
N GLY A 100 -8.34 -17.18 1.07
CA GLY A 100 -8.34 -16.01 0.21
C GLY A 100 -8.92 -16.24 -1.17
N GLU A 101 -8.92 -15.17 -1.95
CA GLU A 101 -9.25 -15.11 -3.38
C GLU A 101 -8.13 -14.34 -4.08
N ALA A 102 -7.82 -14.72 -5.32
CA ALA A 102 -6.84 -14.02 -6.13
C ALA A 102 -7.36 -12.63 -6.55
N SER A 103 -6.47 -11.64 -6.74
CA SER A 103 -6.86 -10.28 -7.15
C SER A 103 -7.73 -10.23 -8.40
N ASP A 104 -7.53 -11.18 -9.30
CA ASP A 104 -8.24 -11.30 -10.59
C ASP A 104 -9.70 -11.75 -10.42
N SER A 105 -10.02 -12.40 -9.29
CA SER A 105 -11.30 -13.06 -9.01
C SER A 105 -12.15 -12.33 -7.97
N ILE A 106 -11.54 -11.42 -7.20
CA ILE A 106 -12.27 -10.63 -6.19
C ILE A 106 -13.33 -9.78 -6.89
N SER A 107 -14.57 -9.97 -6.45
CA SER A 107 -15.71 -9.16 -6.88
C SER A 107 -15.79 -7.84 -6.10
N LEU A 108 -16.56 -6.88 -6.59
CA LEU A 108 -16.82 -5.64 -5.84
C LEU A 108 -17.48 -5.94 -4.48
N ALA A 109 -18.36 -6.93 -4.40
CA ALA A 109 -19.03 -7.32 -3.15
C ALA A 109 -18.07 -7.93 -2.11
N ASP A 110 -16.98 -8.54 -2.57
CA ASP A 110 -15.95 -9.17 -1.72
C ASP A 110 -14.74 -8.24 -1.48
N SER A 111 -14.81 -6.99 -1.93
CA SER A 111 -13.79 -5.96 -1.75
C SER A 111 -13.88 -5.08 -0.49
N PRO A 112 -14.82 -5.26 0.47
CA PRO A 112 -14.74 -4.54 1.74
C PRO A 112 -13.43 -4.82 2.48
N ILE A 113 -12.83 -3.78 3.07
CA ILE A 113 -11.56 -3.91 3.78
C ILE A 113 -11.64 -3.62 5.27
N PHE A 114 -10.67 -4.16 6.01
CA PHE A 114 -10.32 -3.75 7.36
C PHE A 114 -8.87 -3.30 7.40
N LEU A 115 -8.64 -2.11 7.96
CA LEU A 115 -7.29 -1.73 8.40
C LEU A 115 -7.01 -2.46 9.73
N THR A 116 -5.88 -3.14 9.81
CA THR A 116 -5.46 -3.95 10.97
C THR A 116 -4.10 -3.54 11.48
N ASP A 117 -3.68 -4.15 12.59
CA ASP A 117 -2.37 -3.99 13.20
C ASP A 117 -2.06 -2.58 13.72
N PHE A 118 -2.82 -2.20 14.75
CA PHE A 118 -2.66 -0.94 15.45
C PHE A 118 -1.54 -0.97 16.51
N GLY A 119 -0.62 -1.95 16.46
CA GLY A 119 0.47 -2.08 17.44
C GLY A 119 1.38 -0.85 17.49
N GLU A 120 1.62 -0.26 16.31
CA GLU A 120 2.45 0.94 16.14
C GLU A 120 1.66 2.25 16.26
N SER A 121 0.33 2.18 16.24
CA SER A 121 -0.53 3.36 16.23
C SER A 121 -0.41 4.17 17.52
N PHE A 122 -0.49 5.49 17.38
CA PHE A 122 -0.37 6.40 18.51
C PHE A 122 -1.09 7.73 18.28
N GLN A 123 -1.24 8.50 19.35
CA GLN A 123 -1.76 9.87 19.28
C GLN A 123 -0.60 10.86 19.42
N PRO A 124 -0.24 11.63 18.36
CA PRO A 124 0.85 12.61 18.41
C PRO A 124 0.70 13.67 19.49
N ALA A 125 -0.53 13.93 19.93
CA ALA A 125 -0.83 14.85 21.03
C ALA A 125 -0.44 14.29 22.42
N VAL A 126 -0.20 12.99 22.53
CA VAL A 126 0.09 12.27 23.79
C VAL A 126 1.52 11.75 23.81
N GLU A 127 1.98 11.15 22.72
CA GLU A 127 3.30 10.55 22.61
C GLU A 127 3.92 10.77 21.22
N ALA A 128 5.23 10.58 21.13
CA ALA A 128 5.99 10.67 19.89
C ALA A 128 6.62 9.30 19.60
N ARG A 129 6.42 8.79 18.38
CA ARG A 129 7.00 7.51 17.93
C ARG A 129 7.71 7.66 16.60
N GLN A 130 8.79 6.90 16.43
CA GLN A 130 9.50 6.75 15.16
C GLN A 130 8.75 5.78 14.24
N THR A 131 8.97 5.89 12.94
CA THR A 131 8.32 5.01 11.95
C THR A 131 9.01 3.64 11.91
N HIS A 132 8.21 2.57 11.91
CA HIS A 132 8.64 1.24 11.52
C HIS A 132 8.16 0.84 10.11
N THR A 133 7.41 1.71 9.45
CA THR A 133 6.91 1.53 8.07
C THR A 133 8.08 1.17 7.13
N PRO A 134 7.90 0.27 6.15
CA PRO A 134 8.93 -0.04 5.16
C PRO A 134 9.50 1.20 4.45
N LEU A 135 10.80 1.22 4.15
CA LEU A 135 11.50 2.40 3.58
C LEU A 135 10.82 2.96 2.31
N LEU A 136 10.30 2.08 1.46
CA LEU A 136 9.62 2.46 0.20
C LEU A 136 8.32 3.26 0.39
N LEU A 137 7.78 3.29 1.61
CA LEU A 137 6.54 4.01 1.95
C LEU A 137 6.82 5.24 2.84
N ARG A 138 8.07 5.50 3.20
CA ARG A 138 8.44 6.61 4.09
C ARG A 138 8.52 7.92 3.33
N ALA A 139 8.03 8.97 3.97
CA ALA A 139 8.16 10.33 3.49
C ALA A 139 9.62 10.80 3.48
N PRO A 140 10.01 11.73 2.59
CA PRO A 140 11.40 12.18 2.44
C PRO A 140 11.99 12.76 3.73
N GLU A 141 11.21 13.46 4.55
CA GLU A 141 11.67 14.01 5.83
C GLU A 141 12.07 12.92 6.83
N LEU A 142 11.39 11.76 6.81
CA LEU A 142 11.72 10.61 7.66
C LEU A 142 12.91 9.81 7.11
N LEU A 143 13.20 9.90 5.81
CA LEU A 143 14.42 9.33 5.23
C LEU A 143 15.64 10.22 5.51
N LEU A 144 15.47 11.55 5.44
CA LEU A 144 16.53 12.53 5.71
C LEU A 144 16.86 12.63 7.21
N GLU A 145 15.86 12.51 8.08
CA GLU A 145 16.03 12.49 9.54
C GLU A 145 15.22 11.33 10.17
N PRO A 146 15.77 10.11 10.18
CA PRO A 146 15.07 8.91 10.69
C PRO A 146 14.64 8.95 12.16
N THR A 147 15.19 9.90 12.93
CA THR A 147 14.85 10.08 14.34
C THR A 147 13.60 10.94 14.56
N LEU A 148 13.08 11.61 13.52
CA LEU A 148 11.87 12.40 13.61
C LEU A 148 10.66 11.53 13.94
N PRO A 149 9.74 12.02 14.78
CA PRO A 149 8.50 11.32 15.02
C PRO A 149 7.60 11.36 13.78
N VAL A 150 6.81 10.30 13.60
CA VAL A 150 5.80 10.25 12.53
C VAL A 150 4.76 11.34 12.77
N SER A 151 4.37 12.01 11.69
CA SER A 151 3.37 13.07 11.70
C SER A 151 2.21 12.73 10.77
N PHE A 152 1.06 13.39 10.92
CA PHE A 152 -0.08 13.17 10.03
C PHE A 152 0.29 13.35 8.55
N PRO A 153 1.03 14.41 8.16
CA PRO A 153 1.48 14.54 6.77
C PRO A 153 2.44 13.44 6.31
N ALA A 154 3.26 12.87 7.20
CA ALA A 154 4.12 11.74 6.85
C ALA A 154 3.28 10.49 6.51
N GLU A 155 2.20 10.23 7.26
CA GLU A 155 1.27 9.14 6.94
C GLU A 155 0.47 9.40 5.64
N ILE A 156 0.23 10.66 5.27
CA ILE A 156 -0.38 10.99 3.96
C ILE A 156 0.53 10.57 2.80
N TRP A 157 1.85 10.67 2.94
CA TRP A 157 2.79 10.14 1.96
C TRP A 157 2.67 8.62 1.86
N SER A 158 2.69 7.91 2.99
CA SER A 158 2.53 6.45 3.01
C SER A 158 1.18 6.02 2.43
N LEU A 159 0.12 6.78 2.69
CA LEU A 159 -1.20 6.57 2.09
C LEU A 159 -1.17 6.72 0.57
N ALA A 160 -0.45 7.69 0.02
CA ALA A 160 -0.29 7.84 -1.43
C ALA A 160 0.39 6.62 -2.05
N CYS A 161 1.49 6.15 -1.43
CA CYS A 161 2.19 4.95 -1.88
C CYS A 161 1.29 3.70 -1.82
N ALA A 162 0.52 3.53 -0.74
CA ALA A 162 -0.41 2.42 -0.58
C ALA A 162 -1.56 2.47 -1.60
N VAL A 163 -2.14 3.65 -1.85
CA VAL A 163 -3.16 3.85 -2.88
C VAL A 163 -2.61 3.52 -4.26
N PHE A 164 -1.42 4.01 -4.61
CA PHE A 164 -0.78 3.67 -5.89
C PHE A 164 -0.57 2.16 -6.02
N PHE A 165 -0.11 1.50 -4.96
CA PHE A 165 0.08 0.05 -4.92
C PHE A 165 -1.24 -0.73 -5.09
N ILE A 166 -2.36 -0.25 -4.54
CA ILE A 166 -3.67 -0.89 -4.71
C ILE A 166 -4.15 -0.76 -6.16
N ILE A 167 -3.92 0.40 -6.76
CA ILE A 167 -4.39 0.73 -8.11
C ILE A 167 -3.57 0.03 -9.21
N GLY A 168 -2.27 -0.16 -8.97
CA GLY A 168 -1.30 -0.71 -9.92
C GLY A 168 -0.81 -2.12 -9.62
N GLN A 169 0.00 -2.64 -10.54
CA GLN A 169 0.72 -3.92 -10.42
C GLN A 169 2.04 -3.78 -9.66
N ARG A 170 2.64 -2.59 -9.63
CA ARG A 170 3.97 -2.35 -9.05
C ARG A 170 3.91 -1.20 -8.05
N PRO A 171 4.73 -1.22 -6.99
CA PRO A 171 4.79 -0.12 -6.05
C PRO A 171 5.26 1.17 -6.73
N LEU A 172 4.92 2.32 -6.15
CA LEU A 172 5.34 3.61 -6.67
C LEU A 172 6.87 3.76 -6.66
N PHE A 173 7.52 3.31 -5.58
CA PHE A 173 8.96 3.29 -5.42
C PHE A 173 9.45 1.86 -5.18
N GLU A 174 10.58 1.49 -5.78
CA GLU A 174 11.09 0.11 -5.69
C GLU A 174 12.62 0.07 -5.67
N SER A 175 13.17 -0.92 -4.97
CA SER A 175 14.59 -1.23 -5.02
C SER A 175 14.86 -2.67 -4.61
N TRP A 176 15.85 -3.29 -5.25
CA TRP A 176 16.42 -4.58 -4.86
C TRP A 176 17.31 -4.47 -3.61
N PHE A 177 17.94 -3.31 -3.40
CA PHE A 177 18.81 -3.02 -2.26
C PHE A 177 18.30 -1.75 -1.58
N PRO A 178 17.36 -1.87 -0.63
CA PRO A 178 16.70 -0.72 -0.02
C PRO A 178 17.63 0.00 0.95
N THR A 179 17.86 1.29 0.72
CA THR A 179 18.51 2.24 1.63
C THR A 179 17.79 3.58 1.56
N GLU A 180 18.00 4.45 2.55
CA GLU A 180 17.46 5.80 2.58
C GLU A 180 17.86 6.59 1.32
N ASP A 181 19.13 6.55 0.93
CA ASP A 181 19.64 7.22 -0.27
C ASP A 181 18.97 6.71 -1.56
N VAL A 182 18.71 5.40 -1.66
CA VAL A 182 18.04 4.83 -2.83
C VAL A 182 16.60 5.34 -2.95
N PHE A 183 15.88 5.47 -1.84
CA PHE A 183 14.50 5.98 -1.88
C PHE A 183 14.44 7.50 -2.02
N LEU A 184 15.40 8.25 -1.47
CA LEU A 184 15.53 9.68 -1.77
C LEU A 184 15.77 9.91 -3.27
N ARG A 185 16.57 9.05 -3.92
CA ARG A 185 16.75 9.06 -5.37
C ARG A 185 15.47 8.71 -6.12
N GLU A 186 14.76 7.65 -5.72
CA GLU A 186 13.47 7.28 -6.34
C GLU A 186 12.42 8.40 -6.21
N HIS A 187 12.39 9.12 -5.08
CA HIS A 187 11.53 10.29 -4.88
C HIS A 187 11.86 11.39 -5.91
N VAL A 188 13.14 11.69 -6.09
CA VAL A 188 13.60 12.72 -7.02
C VAL A 188 13.37 12.32 -8.47
N ASP A 189 13.61 11.06 -8.82
CA ASP A 189 13.30 10.51 -10.14
C ASP A 189 11.83 10.68 -10.48
N THR A 190 10.95 10.45 -9.51
CA THR A 190 9.51 10.44 -9.73
C THR A 190 8.89 11.83 -9.75
N LEU A 191 9.32 12.70 -8.83
CA LEU A 191 8.61 13.93 -8.49
C LEU A 191 9.36 15.20 -8.86
N GLY A 192 10.65 15.11 -9.19
CA GLY A 192 11.50 16.26 -9.46
C GLY A 192 12.46 16.57 -8.30
N GLN A 193 13.21 17.65 -8.43
CA GLN A 193 14.20 18.04 -7.42
C GLN A 193 13.53 18.40 -6.10
N PHE A 194 14.14 18.00 -4.98
CA PHE A 194 13.72 18.49 -3.67
C PHE A 194 13.82 20.03 -3.57
N PRO A 195 13.01 20.67 -2.71
CA PRO A 195 13.24 22.05 -2.28
C PRO A 195 14.66 22.22 -1.75
N GLN A 196 15.26 23.41 -1.94
CA GLN A 196 16.69 23.65 -1.74
C GLN A 196 17.21 23.29 -0.33
N ASP A 197 16.42 23.53 0.70
CA ASP A 197 16.71 23.15 2.08
C ASP A 197 16.76 21.64 2.30
N LEU A 198 15.80 20.89 1.74
CA LEU A 198 15.81 19.43 1.77
C LEU A 198 16.92 18.85 0.88
N TRP A 199 17.17 19.45 -0.28
CA TRP A 199 18.25 19.09 -1.18
C TRP A 199 19.62 19.24 -0.51
N ALA A 200 19.84 20.32 0.24
CA ALA A 200 21.08 20.55 0.97
C ALA A 200 21.30 19.56 2.12
N ARG A 201 20.22 19.03 2.73
CA ARG A 201 20.28 18.01 3.80
C ARG A 201 20.66 16.63 3.28
N TRP A 202 20.43 16.35 2.00
CA TRP A 202 20.82 15.08 1.41
C TRP A 202 22.33 15.04 1.11
N ILE A 203 23.08 14.35 1.98
CA ILE A 203 24.56 14.31 1.96
C ILE A 203 25.08 13.65 0.67
N ASN A 204 24.54 12.49 0.31
CA ASN A 204 25.03 11.67 -0.81
C ASN A 204 24.38 12.00 -2.15
N ARG A 205 23.65 13.12 -2.27
CA ARG A 205 22.90 13.48 -3.49
C ARG A 205 23.76 13.53 -4.76
N ASN A 206 25.03 13.91 -4.64
CA ASN A 206 25.96 14.04 -5.77
C ASN A 206 26.43 12.67 -6.30
N GLU A 207 26.21 11.58 -5.55
CA GLU A 207 26.39 10.22 -6.04
C GLU A 207 25.18 9.75 -6.85
N ALA A 208 24.01 10.35 -6.61
CA ALA A 208 22.77 10.03 -7.30
C ALA A 208 22.54 10.89 -8.55
N PHE A 209 22.79 12.20 -8.47
CA PHE A 209 22.49 13.17 -9.52
C PHE A 209 23.63 14.15 -9.78
N ASP A 210 23.78 14.55 -11.05
CA ASP A 210 24.63 15.66 -11.45
C ASP A 210 23.94 17.03 -11.27
N ASP A 211 24.66 18.11 -11.61
CA ASP A 211 24.17 19.49 -11.53
C ASP A 211 22.99 19.79 -12.49
N GLN A 212 22.72 18.91 -13.46
CA GLN A 212 21.59 18.98 -14.40
C GLN A 212 20.44 18.04 -14.00
N LEU A 213 20.48 17.49 -12.79
CA LEU A 213 19.52 16.52 -12.26
C LEU A 213 19.40 15.27 -13.13
N GLN A 214 20.48 14.88 -13.82
CA GLN A 214 20.59 13.59 -14.49
C GLN A 214 21.23 12.57 -13.56
N ARG A 215 20.87 11.30 -13.71
CA ARG A 215 21.43 10.23 -12.89
C ARG A 215 22.91 10.01 -13.23
N VAL A 216 23.74 9.93 -12.19
CA VAL A 216 25.19 9.69 -12.36
C VAL A 216 25.49 8.30 -12.95
N ASP A 217 24.64 7.31 -12.69
CA ASP A 217 24.75 5.96 -13.24
C ASP A 217 24.28 5.82 -14.71
N GLY A 218 23.87 6.93 -15.33
CA GLY A 218 23.43 6.99 -16.72
C GLY A 218 22.02 6.43 -16.97
N GLN A 219 21.28 6.00 -15.94
CA GLN A 219 19.90 5.55 -16.08
C GLN A 219 18.96 6.74 -16.32
N SER A 220 17.90 6.53 -17.10
CA SER A 220 16.84 7.53 -17.22
C SER A 220 16.03 7.62 -15.92
N ARG A 221 15.63 8.84 -15.57
CA ARG A 221 14.67 9.09 -14.49
C ARG A 221 13.32 8.54 -14.91
N ARG A 222 12.56 8.03 -13.93
CA ARG A 222 11.19 7.50 -14.12
C ARG A 222 10.20 8.44 -13.45
N LEU A 223 9.64 9.38 -14.22
CA LEU A 223 8.69 10.38 -13.74
C LEU A 223 7.37 9.74 -13.32
N LEU A 224 6.57 10.45 -12.52
CA LEU A 224 5.28 9.95 -12.03
C LEU A 224 4.34 9.47 -13.15
N GLU A 225 4.27 10.18 -14.27
CA GLU A 225 3.48 9.78 -15.45
C GLU A 225 3.96 8.46 -16.05
N GLU A 226 5.28 8.28 -16.18
CA GLU A 226 5.88 7.06 -16.71
C GLU A 226 5.65 5.88 -15.75
N ARG A 227 5.68 6.15 -14.43
CA ARG A 227 5.33 5.14 -13.43
C ARG A 227 3.86 4.76 -13.47
N LEU A 228 2.96 5.72 -13.66
CA LEU A 228 1.54 5.45 -13.85
C LEU A 228 1.32 4.57 -15.10
N GLU A 229 1.98 4.91 -16.19
CA GLU A 229 1.89 4.14 -17.44
C GLU A 229 2.39 2.71 -17.23
N TYR A 230 3.62 2.56 -16.75
CA TYR A 230 4.29 1.27 -16.52
C TYR A 230 3.59 0.43 -15.46
N SER A 231 3.17 1.03 -14.34
CA SER A 231 2.70 0.28 -13.17
C SER A 231 1.19 0.07 -13.16
N ILE A 232 0.41 0.89 -13.88
CA ILE A 232 -1.06 0.85 -13.84
C ILE A 232 -1.64 0.55 -15.23
N GLN A 233 -1.28 1.30 -16.28
CA GLN A 233 -1.93 1.16 -17.60
C GLN A 233 -1.43 -0.06 -18.38
N GLU A 234 -0.12 -0.24 -18.50
CA GLU A 234 0.49 -1.40 -19.19
C GLU A 234 -0.04 -2.73 -18.67
N PRO A 235 -0.04 -3.00 -17.34
CA PRO A 235 -0.57 -4.27 -16.82
C PRO A 235 -2.06 -4.46 -17.12
N ARG A 236 -2.85 -3.38 -17.12
CA ARG A 236 -4.28 -3.45 -17.47
C ARG A 236 -4.46 -3.85 -18.92
N ARG A 237 -3.69 -3.27 -19.85
CA ARG A 237 -3.70 -3.67 -21.27
C ARG A 237 -3.27 -5.11 -21.48
N ASP A 238 -2.17 -5.52 -20.86
CA ASP A 238 -1.62 -6.88 -20.98
C ASP A 238 -2.63 -7.94 -20.53
N HIS A 239 -3.43 -7.62 -19.51
CA HIS A 239 -4.45 -8.51 -18.96
C HIS A 239 -5.88 -8.20 -19.46
N LYS A 240 -6.03 -7.34 -20.48
CA LYS A 240 -7.31 -6.98 -21.10
C LYS A 240 -8.35 -6.42 -20.12
N MET A 241 -7.88 -5.70 -19.10
CA MET A 241 -8.72 -4.94 -18.17
C MET A 241 -8.96 -3.53 -18.72
N GLU A 242 -10.03 -2.88 -18.24
CA GLU A 242 -10.27 -1.48 -18.56
C GLU A 242 -9.13 -0.61 -18.01
N GLU A 243 -8.60 0.25 -18.86
CA GLU A 243 -7.63 1.29 -18.53
C GLU A 243 -8.30 2.47 -17.83
N MET A 244 -7.51 3.30 -17.14
CA MET A 244 -8.05 4.56 -16.65
C MET A 244 -8.29 5.50 -17.83
N SER A 245 -9.46 6.14 -17.85
CA SER A 245 -9.72 7.21 -18.81
C SER A 245 -8.70 8.36 -18.64
N GLU A 246 -8.45 9.14 -19.70
CA GLU A 246 -7.57 10.33 -19.59
C GLU A 246 -7.98 11.27 -18.45
N LYS A 247 -9.29 11.40 -18.23
CA LYS A 247 -9.80 12.26 -17.16
C LYS A 247 -9.50 11.68 -15.77
N GLU A 248 -9.65 10.37 -15.59
CA GLU A 248 -9.28 9.69 -14.36
C GLU A 248 -7.78 9.78 -14.11
N LYS A 249 -6.94 9.54 -15.12
CA LYS A 249 -5.49 9.68 -15.01
C LYS A 249 -5.10 11.07 -14.54
N GLN A 250 -5.68 12.12 -15.12
CA GLN A 250 -5.42 13.49 -14.70
C GLN A 250 -5.83 13.74 -13.25
N ASP A 251 -7.03 13.31 -12.85
CA ASP A 251 -7.53 13.51 -11.49
C ASP A 251 -6.72 12.69 -10.46
N PHE A 252 -6.26 11.48 -10.83
CA PHE A 252 -5.39 10.64 -10.01
C PHE A 252 -3.98 11.22 -9.87
N LEU A 253 -3.37 11.71 -10.95
CA LEU A 253 -2.05 12.37 -10.91
C LEU A 253 -2.08 13.63 -10.04
N VAL A 254 -3.16 14.42 -10.10
CA VAL A 254 -3.34 15.59 -9.21
C VAL A 254 -3.40 15.14 -7.75
N LEU A 255 -4.16 14.08 -7.44
CA LEU A 255 -4.22 13.52 -6.10
C LEU A 255 -2.84 13.07 -5.61
N MET A 256 -2.15 12.23 -6.39
CA MET A 256 -0.82 11.72 -6.06
C MET A 256 0.18 12.86 -5.83
N ARG A 257 0.24 13.86 -6.72
CA ARG A 257 1.15 15.01 -6.57
C ARG A 257 0.88 15.82 -5.30
N SER A 258 -0.39 15.99 -4.91
CA SER A 258 -0.73 16.72 -3.69
C SER A 258 -0.25 15.99 -2.43
N MET A 259 -0.48 14.68 -2.35
CA MET A 259 -0.10 13.86 -1.20
C MET A 259 1.41 13.60 -1.12
N LEU A 260 2.10 13.60 -2.26
CA LEU A 260 3.54 13.40 -2.40
C LEU A 260 4.31 14.73 -2.44
N SER A 261 3.75 15.82 -1.90
CA SER A 261 4.48 17.07 -1.74
C SER A 261 5.68 16.85 -0.81
N PHE A 262 6.85 17.36 -1.19
CA PHE A 262 8.08 17.09 -0.43
C PHE A 262 8.05 17.70 0.97
N ARG A 263 7.47 18.88 1.12
CA ARG A 263 7.26 19.51 2.42
C ARG A 263 6.03 18.91 3.11
N PRO A 264 6.13 18.48 4.36
CA PRO A 264 4.98 18.01 5.15
C PRO A 264 3.83 19.03 5.16
N GLU A 265 4.13 20.32 5.31
CA GLU A 265 3.16 21.41 5.39
C GLU A 265 2.38 21.67 4.07
N ASP A 266 2.91 21.20 2.94
CA ASP A 266 2.26 21.34 1.63
C ASP A 266 1.33 20.14 1.31
N ARG A 267 1.33 19.10 2.14
CA ARG A 267 0.46 17.92 1.95
C ARG A 267 -0.94 18.20 2.48
N PRO A 268 -1.99 17.70 1.80
CA PRO A 268 -3.35 17.79 2.30
C PRO A 268 -3.52 16.97 3.58
N SER A 269 -4.44 17.39 4.45
CA SER A 269 -5.00 16.53 5.50
C SER A 269 -5.76 15.35 4.88
N ALA A 270 -5.95 14.26 5.64
CA ALA A 270 -6.74 13.13 5.17
C ALA A 270 -8.20 13.52 4.84
N GLN A 271 -8.76 14.52 5.53
CA GLN A 271 -10.09 15.07 5.20
C GLN A 271 -10.11 15.79 3.85
N GLU A 272 -9.02 16.44 3.45
CA GLU A 272 -8.90 17.07 2.13
C GLU A 272 -8.68 16.02 1.04
N VAL A 273 -7.88 14.98 1.31
CA VAL A 273 -7.73 13.80 0.42
C VAL A 273 -9.10 13.17 0.14
N LEU A 274 -9.94 12.99 1.16
CA LEU A 274 -11.29 12.45 1.04
C LEU A 274 -12.21 13.30 0.15
N ARG A 275 -11.95 14.62 0.08
CA ARG A 275 -12.71 15.58 -0.75
C ARG A 275 -12.09 15.80 -2.12
N SER A 276 -11.02 15.09 -2.48
CA SER A 276 -10.35 15.25 -3.77
C SER A 276 -11.29 14.93 -4.94
N GLU A 277 -10.99 15.53 -6.10
CA GLU A 277 -11.72 15.25 -7.35
C GLU A 277 -11.72 13.76 -7.70
N TRP A 278 -10.60 13.07 -7.43
CA TRP A 278 -10.52 11.64 -7.71
C TRP A 278 -11.48 10.83 -6.82
N MET A 279 -11.54 11.14 -5.53
CA MET A 279 -12.50 10.52 -4.61
C MET A 279 -13.95 10.83 -5.03
N GLN A 280 -14.27 12.06 -5.39
CA GLN A 280 -15.64 12.44 -5.74
C GLN A 280 -16.14 11.77 -7.03
N LYS A 281 -15.28 11.62 -8.04
CA LYS A 281 -15.68 11.15 -9.37
C LYS A 281 -15.47 9.66 -9.61
N TRP A 282 -14.51 9.03 -8.93
CA TRP A 282 -14.09 7.66 -9.22
C TRP A 282 -14.17 6.76 -7.98
N GLY A 283 -13.78 7.26 -6.80
CA GLY A 283 -13.83 6.49 -5.55
C GLY A 283 -15.25 6.32 -5.00
N ASN A 284 -15.90 7.42 -4.62
CA ASN A 284 -17.20 7.44 -3.96
C ASN A 284 -18.31 6.76 -4.78
N PRO A 285 -18.44 6.96 -6.11
CA PRO A 285 -19.48 6.29 -6.89
C PRO A 285 -19.37 4.76 -6.84
N VAL A 286 -18.14 4.24 -6.82
CA VAL A 286 -17.90 2.79 -6.70
C VAL A 286 -18.21 2.30 -5.29
N LEU A 287 -17.92 3.09 -4.24
CA LEU A 287 -18.30 2.74 -2.88
C LEU A 287 -19.82 2.69 -2.69
N GLU A 288 -20.56 3.61 -3.31
CA GLU A 288 -22.03 3.60 -3.31
C GLU A 288 -22.56 2.33 -3.99
N SER A 289 -22.03 2.01 -5.18
CA SER A 289 -22.35 0.76 -5.90
C SER A 289 -22.04 -0.51 -5.09
N MET A 290 -20.89 -0.52 -4.41
CA MET A 290 -20.49 -1.62 -3.52
C MET A 290 -21.47 -1.78 -2.35
N GLN A 291 -21.84 -0.67 -1.69
CA GLN A 291 -22.79 -0.69 -0.58
C GLN A 291 -24.18 -1.15 -1.00
N ASP A 292 -24.62 -0.79 -2.21
CA ASP A 292 -25.89 -1.26 -2.74
C ASP A 292 -25.84 -2.76 -3.05
N THR A 293 -24.70 -3.26 -3.54
CA THR A 293 -24.49 -4.71 -3.76
C THR A 293 -24.54 -5.50 -2.44
N LEU A 294 -24.07 -4.92 -1.34
CA LEU A 294 -24.06 -5.56 -0.01
C LEU A 294 -25.43 -5.57 0.71
N LYS A 295 -26.39 -4.77 0.26
CA LYS A 295 -27.75 -4.71 0.85
C LYS A 295 -28.68 -5.82 0.33
N PHE A 296 -28.27 -6.53 -0.72
CA PHE A 296 -29.01 -7.63 -1.34
C PHE A 296 -28.25 -8.95 -1.20
#